data_AF-A0A3N5EFH5-F1
#
_entry.id   AF-A0A3N5EFH5-F1
#
_cell.length_a   1.000
_cell.length_b   1.000
_cell.length_c   1.000
_cell.angle_alpha   90.00
_cell.angle_beta   90.00
_cell.angle_gamma   90.00
#
_symmetry.space_group_name_H-M   'P 1'
#
loop_
_entity.id
_entity.type
_entity.pdbx_description
1 polymer ?
#
loop_
_entity_poly.entity_id
_entity_poly.type
_entity_poly.pdbx_seq_one_letter_code
_entity_poly.pdbx_strand_id
1 'polypeptide(L)'
;MNVRRLLVSSALVVALAACGTASVFDFTVGDCFDDPSESGEVSSVTTVDCAEPHDNEVYALFDYDGSDEYPGEETLSTAADDGCEGRFEAYVGTAYLDSEVYYTHLIPTEESWGTGDREVVCVLYIPGEKIEGSLEGSGR
;
A
#
# COMPACT_ATOMS: atom_id res chain seq x y z
N MET A 1 3.39 -8.52 60.04
CA MET A 1 3.28 -7.48 58.99
C MET A 1 4.24 -7.82 57.87
N ASN A 2 3.73 -8.10 56.67
CA ASN A 2 4.36 -7.82 55.38
C ASN A 2 3.40 -8.24 54.27
N VAL A 3 2.57 -7.30 53.83
CA VAL A 3 1.74 -7.43 52.64
C VAL A 3 2.61 -7.08 51.44
N ARG A 4 2.90 -8.06 50.58
CA ARG A 4 3.50 -7.80 49.26
C ARG A 4 2.42 -7.22 48.36
N ARG A 5 2.56 -5.94 47.97
CA ARG A 5 1.73 -5.30 46.95
C ARG A 5 2.26 -5.67 45.56
N LEU A 6 1.35 -6.08 44.67
CA LEU A 6 1.57 -6.23 43.24
C LEU A 6 1.72 -4.84 42.62
N LEU A 7 2.78 -4.61 41.85
CA LEU A 7 2.88 -3.46 40.96
C LEU A 7 2.62 -3.96 39.55
N VAL A 8 1.41 -3.69 39.05
CA VAL A 8 1.11 -3.75 37.61
C VAL A 8 1.74 -2.48 37.02
N SER A 9 2.94 -2.60 36.47
CA SER A 9 3.52 -1.54 35.66
C SER A 9 2.83 -1.57 34.31
N SER A 10 1.75 -0.80 34.18
CA SER A 10 1.20 -0.47 32.87
C SER A 10 2.26 0.34 32.12
N ALA A 11 2.97 -0.31 31.21
CA ALA A 11 3.66 0.41 30.15
C ALA A 11 2.55 0.98 29.26
N LEU A 12 2.37 2.30 29.33
CA LEU A 12 1.60 3.04 28.33
C LEU A 12 2.37 2.89 27.02
N VAL A 13 1.93 2.00 26.14
CA VAL A 13 2.36 2.03 24.73
C VAL A 13 1.75 3.30 24.17
N VAL A 14 2.53 4.37 24.14
CA VAL A 14 2.19 5.53 23.31
C VAL A 14 2.43 5.04 21.89
N ALA A 15 1.35 4.65 21.19
CA ALA A 15 1.41 4.56 19.73
C ALA A 15 1.72 5.98 19.25
N LEU A 16 2.96 6.23 18.84
CA LEU A 16 3.28 7.44 18.10
C LEU A 16 2.54 7.28 16.76
N ALA A 17 1.40 7.95 16.62
CA ALA A 17 0.79 8.17 15.32
C ALA A 17 1.81 8.95 14.48
N ALA A 18 2.49 8.24 13.58
CA ALA A 18 3.45 8.83 12.66
C ALA A 18 2.72 9.10 11.34
N CYS A 19 1.97 10.20 11.29
CA CYS A 19 1.65 10.78 9.99
C CYS A 19 2.97 11.33 9.41
N GLY A 20 3.35 10.81 8.26
CA GLY A 20 4.63 11.10 7.60
C GLY A 20 4.43 11.26 6.11
N THR A 21 5.32 11.99 5.45
CA THR A 21 5.41 11.95 3.99
C THR A 21 6.36 10.82 3.63
N ALA A 22 5.88 9.83 2.89
CA ALA A 22 6.71 8.76 2.35
C ALA A 22 6.94 8.97 0.85
N SER A 23 8.13 8.62 0.38
CA SER A 23 8.34 8.46 -1.04
C SER A 23 7.64 7.20 -1.52
N VAL A 24 7.09 7.23 -2.73
CA VAL A 24 6.49 6.02 -3.34
C VAL A 24 7.54 4.92 -3.57
N PHE A 25 8.83 5.28 -3.64
CA PHE A 25 9.95 4.33 -3.75
C PHE A 25 10.32 3.64 -2.43
N ASP A 26 9.76 4.10 -1.31
CA ASP A 26 10.03 3.53 0.02
C ASP A 26 8.84 2.70 0.55
N PHE A 27 7.84 2.43 -0.30
CA PHE A 27 6.66 1.68 0.11
C PHE A 27 7.01 0.25 0.53
N THR A 28 6.23 -0.24 1.48
CA THR A 28 6.22 -1.63 1.92
C THR A 28 4.79 -2.17 1.89
N VAL A 29 4.65 -3.49 1.72
CA VAL A 29 3.35 -4.15 1.80
C VAL A 29 2.75 -3.90 3.19
N GLY A 30 1.49 -3.43 3.21
CA GLY A 30 0.75 -3.02 4.39
C GLY A 30 0.81 -1.51 4.70
N ASP A 31 1.52 -0.70 3.90
CA ASP A 31 1.51 0.75 4.10
C ASP A 31 0.17 1.37 3.67
N CYS A 32 -0.38 2.20 4.55
CA CYS A 32 -1.62 2.93 4.32
C CYS A 32 -1.36 4.42 4.07
N PHE A 33 -2.07 5.00 3.11
CA PHE A 33 -1.84 6.38 2.71
C PHE A 33 -3.09 7.05 2.14
N ASP A 34 -3.09 8.38 2.14
CA ASP A 34 -4.11 9.20 1.49
C ASP A 34 -3.71 9.54 0.06
N ASP A 35 -4.72 9.67 -0.81
CA ASP A 35 -4.50 10.16 -2.16
C ASP A 35 -3.80 11.52 -2.15
N PRO A 36 -2.83 11.75 -3.06
CA PRO A 36 -2.22 13.06 -3.20
C PRO A 36 -3.27 14.09 -3.64
N SER A 37 -3.08 15.34 -3.22
CA SER A 37 -4.00 16.43 -3.61
C SER A 37 -3.97 16.77 -5.10
N GLU A 38 -2.92 16.34 -5.80
CA GLU A 38 -2.70 16.54 -7.23
C GLU A 38 -2.80 15.20 -7.95
N SER A 39 -3.43 15.20 -9.13
CA SER A 39 -3.51 14.03 -10.02
C SER A 39 -2.33 13.99 -10.99
N GLY A 40 -1.83 12.80 -11.32
CA GLY A 40 -0.77 12.60 -12.30
C GLY A 40 0.40 11.81 -11.73
N GLU A 41 1.63 12.19 -12.08
CA GLU A 41 2.84 11.59 -11.53
C GLU A 41 2.94 11.84 -10.02
N VAL A 42 3.19 10.77 -9.25
CA VAL A 42 3.27 10.80 -7.79
C VAL A 42 4.67 10.34 -7.37
N SER A 43 5.41 11.20 -6.67
CA SER A 43 6.73 10.87 -6.10
C SER A 43 6.70 10.69 -4.58
N SER A 44 5.66 11.19 -3.93
CA SER A 44 5.43 11.06 -2.49
C SER A 44 3.96 11.19 -2.15
N VAL A 45 3.58 10.55 -1.04
CA VAL A 45 2.22 10.57 -0.47
C VAL A 45 2.27 10.84 1.02
N THR A 46 1.10 11.08 1.62
CA THR A 46 0.97 11.13 3.09
C THR A 46 0.62 9.74 3.60
N THR A 47 1.59 9.07 4.22
CA THR A 47 1.35 7.80 4.93
C THR A 47 0.71 8.06 6.28
N VAL A 48 -0.18 7.16 6.66
CA VAL A 48 -0.93 7.18 7.92
C VAL A 48 -0.93 5.80 8.56
N ASP A 49 -1.27 5.74 9.86
CA ASP A 49 -1.51 4.45 10.52
C ASP A 49 -2.77 3.83 9.91
N CYS A 50 -2.75 2.56 9.53
CA CYS A 50 -3.90 1.88 8.93
C CYS A 50 -5.13 1.85 9.85
N ALA A 51 -4.96 2.00 11.17
CA ALA A 51 -6.08 2.12 12.10
C ALA A 51 -6.82 3.47 12.00
N GLU A 52 -6.22 4.47 11.35
CA GLU A 52 -6.86 5.74 11.01
C GLU A 52 -7.51 5.66 9.61
N PRO A 53 -8.58 6.44 9.34
CA PRO A 53 -9.20 6.49 8.03
C PRO A 53 -8.20 6.90 6.93
N HIS A 54 -8.10 6.11 5.86
CA HIS A 54 -7.19 6.34 4.72
C HIS A 54 -7.84 5.97 3.38
N ASP A 55 -7.26 6.40 2.27
CA ASP A 55 -7.79 6.08 0.92
C ASP A 55 -7.26 4.74 0.40
N ASN A 56 -6.00 4.44 0.71
CA ASN A 56 -5.22 3.44 -0.02
C ASN A 56 -4.39 2.54 0.90
N GLU A 57 -4.22 1.27 0.50
CA GLU A 57 -3.31 0.32 1.15
C GLU A 57 -2.44 -0.42 0.12
N VAL A 58 -1.13 -0.43 0.30
CA VAL A 58 -0.21 -1.21 -0.54
C VAL A 58 -0.33 -2.69 -0.20
N TYR A 59 -0.64 -3.54 -1.17
CA TYR A 59 -0.82 -4.98 -0.92
C TYR A 59 0.19 -5.88 -1.63
N ALA A 60 0.88 -5.36 -2.64
CA ALA A 60 1.94 -6.08 -3.32
C ALA A 60 2.97 -5.13 -3.95
N LEU A 61 4.21 -5.60 -4.00
CA LEU A 61 5.35 -4.97 -4.67
C LEU A 61 6.05 -6.04 -5.51
N PHE A 62 6.43 -5.71 -6.73
CA PHE A 62 7.25 -6.59 -7.58
C PHE A 62 7.94 -5.83 -8.70
N ASP A 63 9.10 -6.33 -9.15
CA ASP A 63 9.82 -5.72 -10.27
C ASP A 63 9.33 -6.22 -11.64
N TYR A 64 9.33 -5.33 -12.63
CA TYR A 64 9.22 -5.70 -14.04
C TYR A 64 10.60 -6.04 -14.61
N ASP A 65 10.83 -7.33 -14.88
CA ASP A 65 12.10 -7.86 -15.43
C ASP A 65 12.05 -8.15 -16.94
N GLY A 66 11.01 -7.70 -17.65
CA GLY A 66 10.77 -8.06 -19.05
C GLY A 66 11.68 -7.37 -20.07
N SER A 67 12.41 -6.32 -19.68
CA SER A 67 13.28 -5.52 -20.55
C SER A 67 14.27 -4.69 -19.73
N ASP A 68 15.44 -4.40 -20.30
CA ASP A 68 16.37 -3.39 -19.77
C ASP A 68 16.02 -1.97 -20.24
N GLU A 69 15.47 -1.83 -21.45
CA GLU A 69 14.99 -0.57 -22.03
C GLU A 69 13.55 -0.29 -21.60
N TYR A 70 13.18 0.99 -21.45
CA TYR A 70 11.84 1.38 -21.03
C TYR A 70 10.79 0.87 -22.03
N PRO A 71 9.89 -0.05 -21.63
CA PRO A 71 9.00 -0.75 -22.56
C PRO A 71 7.74 0.06 -22.92
N GLY A 72 7.60 1.26 -22.34
CA GLY A 72 6.43 2.12 -22.50
C GLY A 72 5.35 1.85 -21.45
N GLU A 73 4.55 2.89 -21.20
CA GLU A 73 3.50 2.90 -20.18
C GLU A 73 2.46 1.79 -20.38
N GLU A 74 1.98 1.58 -21.61
CA GLU A 74 0.97 0.56 -21.93
C GLU A 74 1.45 -0.86 -21.60
N THR A 75 2.72 -1.16 -21.88
CA THR A 75 3.33 -2.47 -21.58
C THR A 75 3.45 -2.68 -20.08
N LEU A 76 3.91 -1.65 -19.34
CA LEU A 76 4.03 -1.73 -17.87
C LEU A 76 2.66 -1.83 -17.21
N SER A 77 1.68 -1.06 -17.65
CA SER A 77 0.32 -1.08 -17.13
C SER A 77 -0.32 -2.46 -17.31
N THR A 78 -0.19 -3.07 -18.50
CA THR A 78 -0.69 -4.44 -18.72
C THR A 78 -0.04 -5.46 -17.79
N ALA A 79 1.29 -5.38 -17.61
CA ALA A 79 2.01 -6.28 -16.72
C ALA A 79 1.66 -6.04 -15.24
N ALA A 80 1.40 -4.78 -14.87
CA ALA A 80 0.97 -4.40 -13.54
C ALA A 80 -0.43 -4.95 -13.24
N ASP A 81 -1.39 -4.79 -14.16
CA ASP A 81 -2.74 -5.36 -14.02
C ASP A 81 -2.71 -6.87 -13.77
N ASP A 82 -2.03 -7.64 -14.63
CA ASP A 82 -1.89 -9.09 -14.49
C ASP A 82 -1.23 -9.47 -13.15
N GLY A 83 -0.18 -8.73 -12.77
CA GLY A 83 0.58 -9.00 -11.56
C GLY A 83 -0.18 -8.66 -10.27
N CYS A 84 -0.90 -7.55 -10.27
CA CYS A 84 -1.71 -7.08 -9.15
C CYS A 84 -2.93 -8.00 -8.97
N GLU A 85 -3.71 -8.24 -10.03
CA GLU A 85 -4.88 -9.14 -9.98
C GLU A 85 -4.51 -10.52 -9.43
N GLY A 86 -3.41 -11.11 -9.93
CA GLY A 86 -2.95 -12.43 -9.51
C GLY A 86 -2.52 -12.54 -8.05
N ARG A 87 -2.33 -11.41 -7.35
CA ARG A 87 -1.95 -11.34 -5.93
C ARG A 87 -3.09 -10.90 -5.01
N PHE A 88 -4.17 -10.36 -5.58
CA PHE A 88 -5.28 -9.76 -4.84
C PHE A 88 -5.91 -10.72 -3.82
N GLU A 89 -6.37 -11.90 -4.28
CA GLU A 89 -7.11 -12.84 -3.41
C GLU A 89 -6.27 -13.32 -2.24
N ALA A 90 -4.97 -13.53 -2.47
CA ALA A 90 -4.04 -13.97 -1.43
C ALA A 90 -3.88 -12.93 -0.30
N TYR A 91 -4.01 -11.64 -0.63
CA TYR A 91 -3.93 -10.56 0.35
C TYR A 91 -5.29 -10.28 1.00
N VAL A 92 -6.33 -10.01 0.19
CA VAL A 92 -7.65 -9.59 0.70
C VAL A 92 -8.42 -10.76 1.34
N GLY A 93 -8.20 -11.98 0.88
CA GLY A 93 -8.89 -13.18 1.36
C GLY A 93 -10.23 -13.48 0.66
N THR A 94 -10.56 -12.73 -0.41
CA THR A 94 -11.71 -12.92 -1.30
C THR A 94 -11.27 -12.65 -2.75
N ALA A 95 -11.87 -13.35 -3.71
CA ALA A 95 -11.59 -13.14 -5.13
C ALA A 95 -12.02 -11.73 -5.58
N TYR A 96 -11.26 -11.11 -6.47
CA TYR A 96 -11.50 -9.73 -6.93
C TYR A 96 -12.94 -9.49 -7.43
N LEU A 97 -13.47 -10.42 -8.23
CA LEU A 97 -14.83 -10.30 -8.78
C LEU A 97 -15.95 -10.44 -7.74
N ASP A 98 -15.64 -10.94 -6.55
CA ASP A 98 -16.57 -11.11 -5.43
C ASP A 98 -16.33 -10.07 -4.31
N SER A 99 -15.38 -9.15 -4.49
CA SER A 99 -14.96 -8.14 -3.50
C SER A 99 -15.63 -6.78 -3.72
N GLU A 100 -15.80 -6.01 -2.64
CA GLU A 100 -16.08 -4.57 -2.74
C GLU A 100 -14.80 -3.71 -2.85
N VAL A 101 -13.63 -4.31 -2.64
CA VAL A 101 -12.31 -3.67 -2.73
C VAL A 101 -11.83 -3.67 -4.17
N TYR A 102 -11.32 -2.51 -4.59
CA TYR A 102 -10.71 -2.31 -5.91
C TYR A 102 -9.20 -2.22 -5.78
N TYR A 103 -8.50 -2.43 -6.90
CA TYR A 103 -7.07 -2.17 -6.96
C TYR A 103 -6.69 -1.26 -8.11
N THR A 104 -5.57 -0.58 -7.95
CA THR A 104 -4.85 0.18 -8.98
C THR A 104 -3.35 -0.09 -8.83
N HIS A 105 -2.54 0.50 -9.70
CA HIS A 105 -1.10 0.31 -9.70
C HIS A 105 -0.32 1.62 -9.89
N LEU A 106 0.86 1.70 -9.27
CA LEU A 106 1.91 2.62 -9.70
C LEU A 106 2.93 1.84 -10.52
N ILE A 107 3.39 2.46 -11.61
CA ILE A 107 4.40 1.89 -12.50
C ILE A 107 5.56 2.89 -12.67
N PRO A 108 6.77 2.41 -12.98
CA PRO A 108 7.89 3.30 -13.27
C PRO A 108 7.59 4.25 -14.43
N THR A 109 8.08 5.48 -14.35
CA THR A 109 8.09 6.41 -15.48
C THR A 109 9.35 6.19 -16.32
N GLU A 110 9.42 6.78 -17.52
CA GLU A 110 10.66 6.75 -18.30
C GLU A 110 11.84 7.39 -17.52
N GLU A 111 11.55 8.42 -16.71
CA GLU A 111 12.55 9.10 -15.89
C GLU A 111 13.06 8.19 -14.75
N SER A 112 12.16 7.58 -13.96
CA SER A 112 12.57 6.70 -12.85
C SER A 112 13.22 5.42 -13.39
N TRP A 113 12.76 4.91 -14.54
CA TRP A 113 13.40 3.80 -15.23
C TRP A 113 14.87 4.07 -15.53
N GLY A 114 15.18 5.31 -15.96
CA GLY A 114 16.53 5.78 -16.24
C GLY A 114 17.46 5.79 -15.02
N THR A 115 16.90 5.80 -13.80
CA THR A 115 17.66 5.72 -12.53
C THR A 115 17.65 4.33 -11.91
N GLY A 116 16.99 3.37 -12.54
CA GLY A 116 16.99 1.96 -12.14
C GLY A 116 15.69 1.47 -11.50
N ASP A 117 14.65 2.30 -11.44
CA ASP A 117 13.35 1.90 -10.94
C ASP A 117 12.68 0.87 -11.87
N ARG A 118 12.24 -0.24 -11.29
CA ARG A 118 11.54 -1.33 -11.96
C ARG A 118 10.30 -1.75 -11.19
N GLU A 119 10.00 -1.10 -10.07
CA GLU A 119 9.03 -1.59 -9.11
C GLU A 119 7.61 -1.21 -9.52
N VAL A 120 6.73 -2.20 -9.51
CA VAL A 120 5.28 -2.04 -9.59
C VAL A 120 4.73 -2.06 -8.17
N VAL A 121 3.92 -1.06 -7.84
CA VAL A 121 3.22 -0.96 -6.56
C VAL A 121 1.74 -1.23 -6.78
N CYS A 122 1.21 -2.29 -6.17
CA CYS A 122 -0.22 -2.59 -6.21
C CYS A 122 -0.91 -2.00 -4.99
N VAL A 123 -1.99 -1.27 -5.23
CA VAL A 123 -2.69 -0.46 -4.22
C VAL A 123 -4.17 -0.85 -4.17
N LEU A 124 -4.71 -1.09 -2.99
CA LEU A 124 -6.13 -1.31 -2.73
C LEU A 124 -6.83 0.00 -2.37
N TYR A 125 -8.09 0.14 -2.77
CA TYR A 125 -8.96 1.25 -2.39
C TYR A 125 -10.44 0.84 -2.42
N ILE A 126 -11.32 1.64 -1.81
CA ILE A 126 -12.78 1.47 -1.91
C ILE A 126 -13.42 2.74 -2.48
N PRO A 127 -14.11 2.67 -3.64
CA PRO A 127 -14.68 3.85 -4.28
C PRO A 127 -15.63 4.65 -3.38
N GLY A 128 -15.26 5.88 -3.05
CA GLY A 128 -16.09 6.80 -2.27
C GLY A 128 -16.11 6.54 -0.77
N GLU A 129 -15.21 5.70 -0.27
CA GLU A 129 -15.10 5.33 1.15
C GLU A 129 -13.64 5.44 1.61
N LYS A 130 -13.45 5.93 2.85
CA LYS A 130 -12.18 5.78 3.57
C LYS A 130 -12.15 4.42 4.24
N ILE A 131 -11.04 3.71 4.11
CA ILE A 131 -10.76 2.45 4.78
C ILE A 131 -10.35 2.75 6.22
N GLU A 132 -10.87 2.00 7.20
CA GLU A 132 -10.41 2.02 8.59
C GLU A 132 -9.99 0.59 8.98
N GLY A 133 -8.72 0.42 9.35
CA GLY A 133 -8.07 -0.88 9.49
C GLY A 133 -7.42 -1.37 8.19
N SER A 134 -6.64 -2.46 8.27
CA SER A 134 -6.05 -3.10 7.08
C SER A 134 -7.08 -4.00 6.37
N LEU A 135 -6.96 -4.08 5.05
CA LEU A 135 -7.69 -4.96 4.16
C LEU A 135 -7.07 -6.37 4.07
N GLU A 136 -5.89 -6.60 4.65
CA GLU A 136 -5.25 -7.93 4.73
C GLU A 136 -6.18 -8.93 5.43
N GLY A 137 -6.56 -9.99 4.72
CA GLY A 137 -7.45 -11.05 5.20
C GLY A 137 -8.84 -10.57 5.61
N SER A 138 -9.26 -9.38 5.15
CA SER A 138 -10.55 -8.78 5.51
C SER A 138 -11.74 -9.53 4.92
N GLY A 139 -11.54 -10.24 3.80
CA GLY A 139 -12.59 -10.96 3.07
C GLY A 139 -13.69 -10.06 2.51
N ARG A 140 -13.43 -8.74 2.43
CA ARG A 140 -14.34 -7.72 1.91
C ARG A 140 -14.44 -7.80 0.39
#